data_AF-A0A0Q4JEZ1-F1
#
_entry.id   AF-A0A0Q4JEZ1-F1
#
_cell.length_a   1.000
_cell.length_b   1.000
_cell.length_c   1.000
_cell.angle_alpha   90.00
_cell.angle_beta   90.00
_cell.angle_gamma   90.00
#
_symmetry.space_group_name_H-M   'P 1'
#
loop_
_entity.id
_entity.type
_entity.pdbx_description
1 polymer ?
#
loop_
_entity_poly.entity_id
_entity_poly.type
_entity_poly.pdbx_seq_one_letter_code
_entity_poly.pdbx_strand_id
1 'polypeptide(L)'
;MLAAILPTLPVGADAAVPAADRAFAAALNGSPVRVLQAKDFKELKRGTIAGVELPDRCTLRLTLQGLTQLETVSLGELHFVQGDGVSIDIASRTGEQREYVIQIGQKRYAQASRLLTSRATSCGAKLVGPPPIVTKGG
;
A
#
# COMPACT_ATOMS: atom_id res chain seq x y z
N MET A 1 2.82 27.69 48.82
CA MET A 1 2.97 27.89 47.36
C MET A 1 3.70 26.68 46.81
N LEU A 2 2.99 25.70 46.23
CA LEU A 2 3.61 24.58 45.51
C LEU A 2 3.65 24.94 44.02
N ALA A 3 4.85 25.13 43.48
CA ALA A 3 5.06 25.22 42.04
C ALA A 3 4.97 23.81 41.46
N ALA A 4 3.89 23.52 40.73
CA ALA A 4 3.78 22.32 39.91
C ALA A 4 4.57 22.53 38.62
N ILE A 5 5.77 21.96 38.55
CA ILE A 5 6.54 21.84 37.32
C ILE A 5 5.95 20.65 36.56
N LEU A 6 5.08 20.92 35.59
CA LEU A 6 4.65 19.90 34.63
C LEU A 6 5.85 19.59 33.71
N PRO A 7 6.21 18.31 33.50
CA PRO A 7 7.20 17.95 32.50
C PRO A 7 6.63 18.27 31.12
N THR A 8 7.30 19.18 30.42
CA THR A 8 7.21 19.33 28.96
C THR A 8 7.49 17.96 28.33
N LEU A 9 6.49 17.33 27.74
CA LEU A 9 6.65 16.16 26.88
C LEU A 9 7.65 16.51 25.79
N PRO A 10 8.84 15.89 25.76
CA PRO A 10 9.72 16.06 24.64
C PRO A 10 9.27 15.13 23.53
N VAL A 11 9.52 15.62 22.31
CA VAL A 11 9.91 14.81 21.17
C VAL A 11 8.74 14.12 20.46
N GLY A 12 8.52 14.63 19.25
CA GLY A 12 7.78 13.94 18.22
C GLY A 12 8.16 12.47 18.25
N ALA A 13 7.13 11.64 18.37
CA ALA A 13 7.20 10.29 17.88
C ALA A 13 7.47 10.41 16.37
N ASP A 14 8.74 10.62 16.02
CA ASP A 14 9.36 10.00 14.86
C ASP A 14 9.11 8.51 15.07
N ALA A 15 7.90 8.09 14.71
CA ALA A 15 7.52 6.70 14.63
C ALA A 15 8.44 6.17 13.54
N ALA A 16 9.62 5.71 13.96
CA ALA A 16 10.70 5.26 13.09
C ALA A 16 10.05 4.39 12.04
N VAL A 17 9.92 4.93 10.82
CA VAL A 17 9.12 4.29 9.78
C VAL A 17 9.69 2.88 9.66
N PRO A 18 8.92 1.85 10.04
CA PRO A 18 9.48 0.52 10.22
C PRO A 18 10.25 0.11 8.97
N ALA A 19 11.35 -0.62 9.10
CA ALA A 19 12.16 -1.01 7.94
C ALA A 19 11.31 -1.71 6.85
N ALA A 20 10.24 -2.40 7.27
CA ALA A 20 9.24 -2.99 6.40
C ALA A 20 8.39 -1.96 5.62
N ASP A 21 8.10 -0.78 6.18
CA ASP A 21 7.40 0.33 5.49
C ASP A 21 8.29 0.94 4.43
N ARG A 22 9.58 1.14 4.76
CA ARG A 22 10.58 1.62 3.79
C ARG A 22 10.84 0.63 2.67
N ALA A 23 10.97 -0.67 2.97
CA ALA A 23 11.14 -1.71 1.97
C ALA A 23 9.92 -1.83 1.05
N PHE A 24 8.71 -1.70 1.61
CA PHE A 24 7.48 -1.71 0.84
C PHE A 24 7.38 -0.48 -0.08
N ALA A 25 7.62 0.72 0.45
CA ALA A 25 7.64 1.95 -0.34
C ALA A 25 8.70 1.90 -1.46
N ALA A 26 9.90 1.41 -1.16
CA ALA A 26 10.96 1.24 -2.15
C ALA A 26 10.61 0.20 -3.24
N ALA A 27 9.80 -0.81 -2.91
CA ALA A 27 9.37 -1.81 -3.88
C ALA A 27 8.38 -1.25 -4.91
N LEU A 28 7.59 -0.25 -4.52
CA LEU A 28 6.56 0.39 -5.36
C LEU A 28 7.03 1.69 -6.03
N ASN A 29 8.00 2.39 -5.45
CA ASN A 29 8.51 3.64 -6.03
C ASN A 29 9.11 3.41 -7.43
N GLY A 30 8.76 4.30 -8.36
CA GLY A 30 9.13 4.23 -9.76
C GLY A 30 8.30 3.24 -10.58
N SER A 31 7.35 2.53 -9.97
CA SER A 31 6.46 1.62 -10.69
C SER A 31 5.35 2.37 -11.43
N PRO A 32 5.06 2.01 -12.69
CA PRO A 32 3.84 2.44 -13.35
C PRO A 32 2.61 1.97 -12.59
N VAL A 33 1.60 2.83 -12.49
CA VAL A 33 0.31 2.50 -11.89
C VAL A 33 -0.83 3.02 -12.76
N ARG A 34 -1.88 2.22 -12.83
CA ARG A 34 -3.14 2.56 -13.49
C ARG A 34 -4.23 2.52 -12.42
N VAL A 35 -5.03 3.58 -12.37
CA VAL A 35 -6.22 3.64 -11.53
C VAL A 35 -7.40 3.43 -12.44
N LEU A 36 -8.12 2.35 -12.22
CA LEU A 36 -9.31 1.95 -12.96
C LEU A 36 -10.55 2.15 -12.08
N GLN A 37 -11.70 2.33 -12.70
CA GLN A 37 -12.98 2.23 -12.03
C GLN A 37 -13.39 0.76 -11.97
N ALA A 38 -13.55 0.17 -10.79
CA ALA A 38 -13.74 -1.27 -10.63
C ALA A 38 -15.09 -1.79 -11.20
N LYS A 39 -16.05 -0.90 -11.49
CA LYS A 39 -17.34 -1.29 -12.08
C LYS A 39 -17.24 -1.72 -13.56
N ASP A 40 -16.37 -1.05 -14.31
CA ASP A 40 -16.28 -1.15 -15.78
C ASP A 40 -14.82 -1.19 -16.27
N PHE A 41 -13.86 -1.27 -15.36
CA PHE A 41 -12.42 -1.26 -15.59
C PHE A 41 -11.94 -0.07 -16.42
N LYS A 42 -12.72 1.03 -16.44
CA LYS A 42 -12.35 2.24 -17.18
C LYS A 42 -11.14 2.89 -16.53
N GLU A 43 -10.10 3.14 -17.30
CA GLU A 43 -8.92 3.86 -16.83
C GLU A 43 -9.30 5.31 -16.47
N LEU A 44 -9.22 5.61 -15.18
CA LEU A 44 -9.45 6.94 -14.62
C LEU A 44 -8.17 7.76 -14.66
N LYS A 45 -7.05 7.12 -14.27
CA LYS A 45 -5.74 7.75 -14.19
C LYS A 45 -4.63 6.76 -14.53
N ARG A 46 -3.51 7.30 -14.98
CA ARG A 46 -2.24 6.59 -15.16
C ARG A 46 -1.11 7.47 -14.72
N GLY A 47 -0.10 6.89 -14.08
CA GLY A 47 1.10 7.61 -13.69
C GLY A 47 2.20 6.68 -13.24
N THR A 48 3.25 7.28 -12.68
CA THR A 48 4.35 6.57 -12.04
C THR A 48 4.31 6.89 -10.55
N ILE A 49 4.46 5.89 -9.68
CA ILE A 49 4.51 6.12 -8.24
C ILE A 49 5.79 6.89 -7.91
N ALA A 50 5.64 8.13 -7.48
CA ALA A 50 6.73 8.99 -7.02
C ALA A 50 7.00 8.83 -5.52
N GLY A 51 5.99 8.44 -4.76
CA GLY A 51 6.11 8.24 -3.32
C GLY A 51 5.04 7.30 -2.78
N VAL A 52 5.38 6.58 -1.72
CA VAL A 52 4.48 5.72 -0.97
C VAL A 52 4.65 6.01 0.51
N GLU A 53 3.54 6.27 1.18
CA GLU A 53 3.49 6.56 2.61
C GLU A 53 2.44 5.70 3.30
N LEU A 54 2.72 5.35 4.57
CA LEU A 54 1.79 4.66 5.45
C LEU A 54 1.61 5.44 6.75
N PRO A 55 0.79 6.49 6.77
CA PRO A 55 0.69 7.41 7.91
C PRO A 55 0.24 6.73 9.22
N ASP A 56 -0.57 5.67 9.14
CA ASP A 56 -1.17 4.97 10.28
C ASP A 56 -1.05 3.43 10.14
N ARG A 57 -0.11 2.96 9.30
CA ARG A 57 0.13 1.54 8.92
C ARG A 57 -0.99 0.82 8.17
N CYS A 58 -2.24 1.29 8.26
CA CYS A 58 -3.40 0.69 7.61
C CYS A 58 -3.96 1.53 6.46
N THR A 59 -3.44 2.73 6.25
CA THR A 59 -3.73 3.57 5.11
C THR A 59 -2.49 3.61 4.23
N LEU A 60 -2.67 3.28 2.96
CA LEU A 60 -1.66 3.42 1.91
C LEU A 60 -1.90 4.73 1.16
N ARG A 61 -0.93 5.63 1.17
CA ARG A 61 -0.95 6.84 0.35
C ARG A 61 0.05 6.70 -0.79
N LEU A 62 -0.43 6.88 -2.01
CA LEU A 62 0.36 6.86 -3.23
C LEU A 62 0.43 8.28 -3.80
N THR A 63 1.64 8.78 -3.95
CA THR A 63 1.94 10.01 -4.68
C THR A 63 2.31 9.63 -6.10
N LEU A 64 1.61 10.17 -7.09
CA LEU A 64 1.89 9.91 -8.50
C LEU A 64 2.66 11.08 -9.11
N GLN A 65 3.66 10.78 -9.94
CA GLN A 65 4.47 11.78 -10.61
C GLN A 65 3.60 12.67 -11.50
N GLY A 66 3.73 13.99 -11.36
CA GLY A 66 2.98 14.97 -12.14
C GLY A 66 1.52 15.13 -11.71
N LEU A 67 1.08 14.48 -10.62
CA LEU A 67 -0.25 14.66 -10.05
C LEU A 67 -0.16 15.27 -8.66
N THR A 68 -0.98 16.30 -8.41
CA THR A 68 -1.11 16.96 -7.11
C THR A 68 -2.00 16.20 -6.12
N GLN A 69 -2.77 15.22 -6.61
CA GLN A 69 -3.70 14.47 -5.78
C GLN A 69 -3.08 13.16 -5.29
N LEU A 70 -3.04 13.00 -3.97
CA LEU A 70 -2.65 11.75 -3.31
C LEU A 70 -3.76 10.72 -3.45
N GLU A 71 -3.44 9.52 -3.92
CA GLU A 71 -4.37 8.40 -3.92
C GLU A 71 -4.26 7.70 -2.56
N THR A 72 -5.36 7.67 -1.80
CA THR A 72 -5.39 7.08 -0.46
C THR A 72 -6.24 5.82 -0.49
N VAL A 73 -5.68 4.73 0.02
CA VAL A 73 -6.30 3.41 0.00
C VAL A 73 -6.26 2.83 1.40
N SER A 74 -7.42 2.48 1.95
CA SER A 74 -7.49 1.77 3.23
C SER A 74 -7.14 0.30 3.02
N LEU A 75 -6.04 -0.17 3.61
CA LEU A 75 -5.56 -1.53 3.49
C LEU A 75 -6.55 -2.55 4.07
N GLY A 76 -7.28 -2.19 5.13
CA GLY A 76 -8.30 -3.05 5.74
C GLY A 76 -9.56 -3.22 4.88
N GLU A 77 -9.74 -2.34 3.90
CA GLU A 77 -10.87 -2.38 2.97
C GLU A 77 -10.51 -3.06 1.65
N LEU A 78 -9.32 -3.65 1.53
CA LEU A 78 -8.91 -4.31 0.30
C LEU A 78 -9.65 -5.63 0.10
N HIS A 79 -10.21 -5.77 -1.09
CA HIS A 79 -10.62 -7.03 -1.68
C HIS A 79 -9.82 -7.18 -2.98
N PHE A 80 -9.27 -8.36 -3.23
CA PHE A 80 -8.41 -8.65 -4.39
C PHE A 80 -7.00 -8.04 -4.30
N VAL A 81 -6.02 -8.94 -4.12
CA VAL A 81 -4.61 -8.72 -4.45
C VAL A 81 -4.32 -9.70 -5.57
N GLN A 82 -4.87 -9.41 -6.75
CA GLN A 82 -4.58 -10.18 -7.95
C GLN A 82 -3.24 -9.71 -8.51
N GLY A 83 -2.49 -10.61 -9.10
CA GLY A 83 -1.27 -10.26 -9.79
C GLY A 83 -0.88 -11.40 -10.71
N ASP A 84 -0.30 -11.06 -11.84
CA ASP A 84 0.18 -12.00 -12.86
C ASP A 84 1.66 -12.38 -12.66
N GLY A 85 2.21 -12.09 -11.48
CA GLY A 85 3.64 -12.26 -11.20
C GLY A 85 4.50 -11.07 -11.64
N VAL A 86 3.93 -10.05 -12.29
CA VAL A 86 4.61 -8.79 -12.64
C VAL A 86 3.86 -7.53 -12.18
N SER A 87 2.57 -7.65 -11.94
CA SER A 87 1.70 -6.56 -11.48
C SER A 87 0.98 -6.91 -10.18
N ILE A 88 0.68 -5.91 -9.37
CA ILE A 88 -0.21 -6.03 -8.21
C ILE A 88 -1.45 -5.20 -8.48
N ASP A 89 -2.60 -5.85 -8.42
CA ASP A 89 -3.92 -5.28 -8.61
C ASP A 89 -4.60 -5.21 -7.25
N ILE A 90 -5.03 -4.01 -6.85
CA ILE A 90 -5.58 -3.72 -5.53
C ILE A 90 -6.92 -3.03 -5.71
N ALA A 91 -8.00 -3.59 -5.17
CA ALA A 91 -9.32 -2.95 -5.22
C ALA A 91 -9.87 -2.63 -3.83
N SER A 92 -10.51 -1.46 -3.69
CA SER A 92 -11.21 -1.07 -2.46
C SER A 92 -12.61 -1.66 -2.41
N ARG A 93 -13.02 -2.18 -1.25
CA ARG A 93 -14.36 -2.70 -0.96
C ARG A 93 -15.40 -1.59 -0.77
N THR A 94 -14.96 -0.42 -0.33
CA THR A 94 -15.84 0.70 0.08
C THR A 94 -15.36 2.01 -0.53
N GLY A 95 -16.31 2.90 -0.85
CA GLY A 95 -16.05 4.18 -1.53
C GLY A 95 -16.28 4.13 -3.05
N GLU A 96 -15.68 5.08 -3.78
CA GLU A 96 -15.59 4.97 -5.24
C GLU A 96 -14.82 3.70 -5.56
N GLN A 97 -15.50 2.73 -6.16
CA GLN A 97 -14.93 1.46 -6.59
C GLN A 97 -13.77 1.72 -7.54
N ARG A 98 -12.56 1.83 -6.99
CA ARG A 98 -11.31 2.06 -7.71
C ARG A 98 -10.42 0.84 -7.55
N GLU A 99 -9.77 0.50 -8.64
CA GLU A 99 -8.79 -0.57 -8.73
C GLU A 99 -7.46 0.02 -9.15
N TYR A 100 -6.39 -0.42 -8.50
CA TYR A 100 -5.04 0.07 -8.69
C TYR A 100 -4.19 -1.07 -9.23
N VAL A 101 -3.77 -0.97 -10.49
CA VAL A 101 -2.90 -1.93 -11.16
C VAL A 101 -1.49 -1.36 -11.18
N ILE A 102 -0.59 -1.92 -10.35
CA ILE A 102 0.79 -1.45 -10.16
C ILE A 102 1.76 -2.42 -10.82
N GLN A 103 2.52 -1.97 -11.82
CA GLN A 103 3.57 -2.76 -12.47
C GLN A 103 4.88 -2.69 -11.70
N ILE A 104 5.20 -3.77 -10.99
CA ILE A 104 6.39 -3.85 -10.13
C ILE A 104 7.49 -4.77 -10.69
N GLY A 105 7.14 -5.63 -11.65
CA GLY A 105 8.02 -6.60 -12.30
C GLY A 105 8.33 -7.82 -11.42
N GLN A 106 8.74 -8.92 -12.05
CA GLN A 106 8.92 -10.23 -11.38
C GLN A 106 9.87 -10.18 -10.18
N LYS A 107 10.99 -9.45 -10.32
CA LYS A 107 12.03 -9.37 -9.29
C LYS A 107 11.52 -8.81 -7.96
N ARG A 108 10.56 -7.87 -8.02
CA ARG A 108 10.00 -7.20 -6.83
C ARG A 108 8.64 -7.78 -6.43
N TYR A 109 8.00 -8.54 -7.32
CA TYR A 109 6.64 -9.07 -7.14
C TYR A 109 6.46 -9.85 -5.85
N ALA A 110 7.27 -10.89 -5.64
CA ALA A 110 7.11 -11.77 -4.47
C ALA A 110 7.28 -11.01 -3.14
N GLN A 111 8.20 -10.04 -3.09
CA GLN A 111 8.44 -9.25 -1.89
C GLN A 111 7.30 -8.25 -1.65
N ALA A 112 6.93 -7.47 -2.65
CA ALA A 112 5.90 -6.44 -2.54
C ALA A 112 4.52 -7.05 -2.24
N SER A 113 4.15 -8.13 -2.93
CA SER A 113 2.88 -8.83 -2.70
C SER A 113 2.83 -9.42 -1.30
N ARG A 114 3.89 -10.09 -0.82
CA ARG A 114 3.95 -10.63 0.54
C ARG A 114 3.81 -9.54 1.60
N LEU A 115 4.51 -8.42 1.43
CA LEU A 115 4.45 -7.29 2.37
C LEU A 115 3.05 -6.65 2.39
N LEU A 116 2.45 -6.43 1.22
CA LEU A 116 1.10 -5.88 1.10
C LEU A 116 0.07 -6.82 1.73
N THR A 117 0.08 -8.10 1.37
CA THR A 117 -0.84 -9.12 1.89
C THR A 117 -0.75 -9.22 3.41
N SER A 118 0.46 -9.28 3.96
CA SER A 118 0.68 -9.31 5.41
C SER A 118 0.03 -8.10 6.11
N ARG A 119 0.25 -6.90 5.57
CA ARG A 119 -0.30 -5.65 6.12
C ARG A 119 -1.80 -5.56 5.97
N ALA A 120 -2.32 -5.79 4.77
CA ALA A 120 -3.76 -5.78 4.51
C ALA A 120 -4.49 -6.73 5.47
N THR A 121 -3.97 -7.95 5.64
CA THR A 121 -4.53 -8.92 6.58
C THR A 121 -4.47 -8.42 8.02
N SER A 122 -3.35 -7.81 8.46
CA SER A 122 -3.23 -7.23 9.80
C SER A 122 -4.20 -6.06 10.05
N CYS A 123 -4.64 -5.38 8.99
CA CYS A 123 -5.63 -4.31 9.02
C CYS A 123 -7.06 -4.81 8.82
N GLY A 124 -7.30 -6.12 8.75
CA GLY A 124 -8.62 -6.72 8.63
C GLY A 124 -9.13 -6.94 7.21
N ALA A 125 -8.26 -6.79 6.19
CA ALA A 125 -8.61 -7.06 4.81
C ALA A 125 -9.03 -8.52 4.61
N LYS A 126 -10.00 -8.72 3.72
CA LYS A 126 -10.43 -10.05 3.28
C LYS A 126 -9.85 -10.31 1.89
N LEU A 127 -8.68 -10.93 1.89
CA LEU A 127 -7.98 -11.29 0.66
C LEU A 127 -8.62 -12.54 0.04
N VAL A 128 -9.33 -12.35 -1.06
CA VAL A 128 -9.91 -13.42 -1.89
C VAL A 128 -8.99 -13.63 -3.10
N GLY A 129 -8.03 -14.54 -2.95
CA GLY A 129 -6.96 -14.85 -3.90
C GLY A 129 -5.87 -15.66 -3.20
N PRO A 130 -5.13 -16.55 -3.89
CA PRO A 130 -4.44 -17.63 -3.20
C PRO A 130 -3.32 -17.15 -2.25
N PRO A 131 -3.19 -17.73 -1.04
CA PRO A 131 -1.96 -17.72 -0.26
C PRO A 131 -0.82 -18.45 -1.03
N PRO A 132 0.46 -18.24 -0.67
CA PRO A 132 1.61 -18.38 -1.57
C PRO A 132 1.76 -19.74 -2.23
N ILE A 133 2.33 -19.76 -3.45
CA ILE A 133 3.12 -20.91 -3.90
C ILE A 133 4.28 -21.01 -2.90
N VAL A 134 4.12 -21.88 -1.91
CA VAL A 134 5.24 -22.49 -1.22
C VAL A 134 6.00 -23.26 -2.28
N THR A 135 7.09 -22.67 -2.79
CA THR A 135 8.18 -23.47 -3.35
C THR A 135 8.73 -24.30 -2.19
N LYS A 136 8.15 -25.49 -1.97
CA LYS A 136 8.90 -26.58 -1.36
C LYS A 136 10.03 -26.87 -2.34
N GLY A 137 11.26 -26.62 -1.89
CA GLY A 137 12.44 -27.12 -2.58
C GLY A 137 12.32 -28.62 -2.81
N GLY A 138 12.76 -29.03 -4.00
CA GLY A 138 12.92 -30.40 -4.46
C GLY A 138 13.81 -30.35 -5.68
#